data_AF-A0A9Q7AFS0-F1
#
_entry.id   AF-A0A9Q7AFS0-F1
#
_cell.length_a   1.000
_cell.length_b   1.000
_cell.length_c   1.000
_cell.angle_alpha   90.00
_cell.angle_beta   90.00
_cell.angle_gamma   90.00
#
_symmetry.space_group_name_H-M   'P 1'
#
loop_
_entity.id
_entity.type
_entity.pdbx_description
1 polymer ?
#
loop_
_entity_poly.entity_id
_entity_poly.type
_entity_poly.pdbx_seq_one_letter_code
_entity_poly.pdbx_strand_id
1 'polypeptide(L)'
;MSEIILFKETDRPMRRPTGFVVALLLAAALSALPHAAWAVTRGEVVEAVVQALKLPPWTGSARFADVPPGHPHAKAIETAAALGVLLPTDHFHPDMEAARAEALFLALRGMGWRHEAEVFGTFFPVPDADIPPYLLGYVGLAGAMNLPAPREFLDDPRADVSVDDLVRLTAWLRQTTTQLVLWEGQVSFEGLTLVVHRQGLGSAPTNWAVQVGEYAGADEASAVQAQLRKLGLTSFLAKGDEGQAVLIGPYAHYAEAWTKMTALPSTFSAAVVPQGGTGSRALFWAALVVEPGGAMPRIAAAPTLGAPRLPLSRTAALTGATAAVNGGFFSGNAVIGSLVADDVPYSLPQGNRGALAWSESGEVAFGNGNLQIYVDLAGSIRPVAAVNGRPPQQGVALYTAGAGGFARDLLFGAVEASVVDGRVQSVRHWSVSNHAVPEGGFLVAARGVAAEELLLLEPGDEVKILRRLADPAMDKPWLLQAGPRLIADGRPLTTNEGFNAALREPRHPRTFVGQDGLRLWWVVVDGRDAWHSSGLTLDETRNVAAAMGLKDVLNLDGGGSSALWWRGSIVNRPSDGKERPLPYAVIFGPFSATP
;
A
#
# COMPACT_ATOMS: atom_id res chain seq x y z
N MET A 1 46.53 -78.52 -10.99
CA MET A 1 46.51 -79.71 -11.87
C MET A 1 45.49 -79.44 -12.96
N SER A 2 45.73 -79.37 -14.26
CA SER A 2 46.94 -79.50 -15.10
C SER A 2 46.56 -79.00 -16.51
N GLU A 3 47.54 -78.40 -17.21
CA GLU A 3 47.77 -78.30 -18.68
C GLU A 3 46.63 -77.78 -19.61
N ILE A 4 46.76 -76.61 -20.25
CA ILE A 4 47.54 -76.23 -21.46
C ILE A 4 47.20 -77.07 -22.70
N ILE A 5 46.53 -76.46 -23.69
CA ILE A 5 46.78 -76.68 -25.13
C ILE A 5 46.57 -75.36 -25.92
N LEU A 6 47.58 -75.00 -26.70
CA LEU A 6 47.69 -73.86 -27.63
C LEU A 6 47.65 -74.41 -29.07
N PHE A 7 46.82 -73.89 -29.96
CA PHE A 7 46.97 -73.98 -31.44
C PHE A 7 46.31 -72.74 -32.07
N LYS A 8 47.08 -71.75 -32.53
CA LYS A 8 47.62 -71.57 -33.91
C LYS A 8 46.54 -71.11 -34.91
N GLU A 9 46.40 -69.80 -35.04
CA GLU A 9 45.49 -69.13 -35.97
C GLU A 9 46.25 -68.70 -37.24
N THR A 10 45.70 -69.02 -38.41
CA THR A 10 46.25 -68.73 -39.74
C THR A 10 45.55 -67.54 -40.37
N ASP A 11 46.34 -66.58 -40.84
CA ASP A 11 45.97 -65.41 -41.64
C ASP A 11 45.04 -65.73 -42.83
N ARG A 12 43.94 -64.97 -42.94
CA ARG A 12 43.28 -64.63 -44.21
C ARG A 12 42.73 -63.19 -44.18
N PRO A 13 42.77 -62.45 -45.30
CA PRO A 13 42.60 -61.00 -45.32
C PRO A 13 41.13 -60.56 -45.23
N MET A 14 40.86 -59.56 -44.38
CA MET A 14 39.56 -58.89 -44.28
C MET A 14 39.22 -58.12 -45.56
N ARG A 15 38.11 -58.51 -46.19
CA ARG A 15 37.37 -57.69 -47.16
C ARG A 15 36.70 -56.53 -46.43
N ARG A 16 36.92 -55.30 -46.92
CA ARG A 16 36.21 -54.09 -46.47
C ARG A 16 34.70 -54.20 -46.77
N PRO A 17 33.78 -53.99 -45.82
CA PRO A 17 32.39 -53.71 -46.13
C PRO A 17 32.21 -52.20 -46.38
N THR A 18 32.01 -51.88 -47.66
CA THR A 18 30.97 -51.01 -48.22
C THR A 18 30.35 -49.91 -47.35
N GLY A 19 30.42 -48.66 -47.85
CA GLY A 19 29.95 -47.41 -47.25
C GLY A 19 28.48 -47.28 -46.84
N PHE A 20 27.69 -48.36 -46.86
CA PHE A 20 26.33 -48.37 -46.34
C PHE A 20 26.29 -48.44 -44.80
N VAL A 21 27.26 -49.12 -44.17
CA VAL A 21 27.37 -49.21 -42.70
C VAL A 21 27.90 -47.90 -42.11
N VAL A 22 28.78 -47.19 -42.85
CA VAL A 22 29.27 -45.85 -42.46
C VAL A 22 28.16 -44.81 -42.57
N ALA A 23 27.27 -44.90 -43.58
CA ALA A 23 26.13 -43.99 -43.71
C ALA A 23 25.07 -44.17 -42.61
N LEU A 24 24.81 -45.41 -42.16
CA LEU A 24 23.89 -45.70 -41.05
C LEU A 24 24.47 -45.34 -39.69
N LEU A 25 25.79 -45.49 -39.49
CA LEU A 25 26.47 -45.03 -38.28
C LEU A 25 26.61 -43.50 -38.23
N LEU A 26 26.75 -42.81 -39.37
CA LEU A 26 26.66 -41.35 -39.44
C LEU A 26 25.23 -40.87 -39.21
N ALA A 27 24.20 -41.55 -39.74
CA ALA A 27 22.80 -41.20 -39.48
C ALA A 27 22.39 -41.44 -38.00
N ALA A 28 22.92 -42.49 -37.36
CA ALA A 28 22.72 -42.75 -35.93
C ALA A 28 23.58 -41.87 -35.01
N ALA A 29 24.75 -41.42 -35.48
CA ALA A 29 25.58 -40.44 -34.76
C ALA A 29 25.06 -39.00 -34.92
N LEU A 30 24.36 -38.68 -36.02
CA LEU A 30 23.67 -37.40 -36.19
C LEU A 30 22.35 -37.31 -35.41
N SER A 31 21.71 -38.44 -35.07
CA SER A 31 20.54 -38.47 -34.17
C SER A 31 20.90 -38.59 -32.68
N ALA A 32 22.18 -38.80 -32.36
CA ALA A 32 22.72 -38.87 -31.00
C ALA A 32 23.66 -37.69 -30.66
N LEU A 33 23.70 -36.65 -31.50
CA LEU A 33 24.07 -35.33 -31.04
C LEU A 33 22.92 -34.85 -30.15
N PRO A 34 23.15 -34.37 -28.91
CA PRO A 34 22.15 -33.54 -28.27
C PRO A 34 21.82 -32.49 -29.31
N HIS A 35 20.55 -32.36 -29.70
CA HIS A 35 20.15 -31.15 -30.38
C HIS A 35 20.62 -30.06 -29.42
N ALA A 36 21.65 -29.30 -29.81
CA ALA A 36 21.94 -28.07 -29.13
C ALA A 36 20.62 -27.31 -29.29
N ALA A 37 19.77 -27.35 -28.27
CA ALA A 37 18.60 -26.51 -28.23
C ALA A 37 19.23 -25.12 -28.27
N TRP A 38 19.06 -24.41 -29.39
CA TRP A 38 19.57 -23.06 -29.51
C TRP A 38 18.85 -22.31 -28.39
N ALA A 39 19.61 -21.94 -27.35
CA ALA A 39 19.06 -21.28 -26.20
C ALA A 39 18.45 -19.96 -26.68
N VAL A 40 17.23 -19.71 -26.22
CA VAL A 40 16.45 -18.55 -26.61
C VAL A 40 17.07 -17.32 -25.96
N THR A 41 17.24 -16.28 -26.77
CA THR A 41 17.85 -15.02 -26.34
C THR A 41 16.88 -14.19 -25.50
N ARG A 42 17.43 -13.25 -24.72
CA ARG A 42 16.64 -12.27 -23.96
C ARG A 42 15.76 -11.41 -24.87
N GLY A 43 16.26 -11.07 -26.07
CA GLY A 43 15.48 -10.36 -27.09
C GLY A 43 14.24 -11.12 -27.54
N GLU A 44 14.36 -12.43 -27.81
CA GLU A 44 13.25 -13.30 -28.19
C GLU A 44 12.22 -13.44 -27.06
N VAL A 45 12.66 -13.60 -25.81
CA VAL A 45 11.75 -13.64 -24.66
C VAL A 45 10.96 -12.34 -24.51
N VAL A 46 11.62 -11.19 -24.62
CA VAL A 46 10.94 -9.88 -24.54
C VAL A 46 9.92 -9.72 -25.67
N GLU A 47 10.28 -10.12 -26.90
CA GLU A 47 9.34 -10.10 -28.01
C GLU A 47 8.12 -10.99 -27.74
N ALA A 48 8.34 -12.22 -27.27
CA ALA A 48 7.25 -13.12 -26.92
C ALA A 48 6.32 -12.51 -25.86
N VAL A 49 6.86 -11.89 -24.81
CA VAL A 49 6.06 -11.21 -23.76
C VAL A 49 5.26 -10.05 -24.33
N VAL A 50 5.90 -9.14 -25.07
CA VAL A 50 5.26 -7.96 -25.68
C VAL A 50 4.13 -8.36 -26.61
N GLN A 51 4.36 -9.37 -27.47
CA GLN A 51 3.37 -9.83 -28.42
C GLN A 51 2.23 -10.62 -27.76
N ALA A 52 2.54 -11.53 -26.83
CA ALA A 52 1.54 -12.36 -26.15
C ALA A 52 0.56 -11.53 -25.32
N LEU A 53 1.06 -10.50 -24.64
CA LEU A 53 0.27 -9.58 -23.82
C LEU A 53 -0.31 -8.40 -24.61
N LYS A 54 0.03 -8.28 -25.90
CA LYS A 54 -0.40 -7.19 -26.79
C LYS A 54 -0.08 -5.81 -26.21
N LEU A 55 1.16 -5.66 -25.70
CA LEU A 55 1.59 -4.40 -25.12
C LEU A 55 1.63 -3.31 -26.20
N PRO A 56 1.19 -2.07 -25.88
CA PRO A 56 1.09 -1.01 -26.88
C PRO A 56 2.49 -0.65 -27.39
N PRO A 57 2.73 -0.72 -28.71
CA PRO A 57 4.06 -0.45 -29.25
C PRO A 57 4.45 0.99 -28.99
N TRP A 58 5.65 1.19 -28.48
CA TRP A 58 6.19 2.52 -28.28
C TRP A 58 6.76 3.06 -29.59
N THR A 59 6.57 4.35 -29.92
CA THR A 59 6.93 4.91 -31.24
C THR A 59 8.14 5.86 -31.22
N GLY A 60 8.80 6.04 -30.08
CA GLY A 60 9.99 6.89 -29.96
C GLY A 60 11.28 6.26 -30.48
N SER A 61 12.42 6.89 -30.16
CA SER A 61 13.74 6.58 -30.72
C SER A 61 14.83 6.20 -29.70
N ALA A 62 14.63 6.49 -28.41
CA ALA A 62 15.46 6.00 -27.31
C ALA A 62 15.59 4.47 -27.29
N ARG A 63 16.77 3.99 -26.93
CA ARG A 63 17.17 2.58 -27.00
C ARG A 63 18.34 2.34 -26.03
N PHE A 64 18.56 1.08 -25.66
CA PHE A 64 19.79 0.68 -24.97
C PHE A 64 21.00 0.84 -25.89
N ALA A 65 22.18 1.09 -25.30
CA ALA A 65 23.41 1.33 -26.05
C ALA A 65 23.81 0.15 -26.94
N ASP A 66 23.47 -1.07 -26.53
CA ASP A 66 23.80 -2.33 -27.20
C ASP A 66 22.66 -2.93 -28.03
N VAL A 67 21.57 -2.21 -28.25
CA VAL A 67 20.45 -2.65 -29.09
C VAL A 67 20.41 -1.79 -30.37
N PRO A 68 21.08 -2.23 -31.46
CA PRO A 68 21.13 -1.45 -32.68
C PRO A 68 19.74 -1.34 -33.34
N PRO A 69 19.44 -0.27 -34.11
CA PRO A 69 18.13 -0.10 -34.75
C PRO A 69 17.71 -1.24 -35.68
N GLY A 70 18.67 -1.97 -36.25
CA GLY A 70 18.41 -3.11 -37.14
C GLY A 70 18.29 -4.45 -36.41
N HIS A 71 18.40 -4.49 -35.08
CA HIS A 71 18.26 -5.73 -34.32
C HIS A 71 16.84 -6.31 -34.48
N PRO A 72 16.66 -7.62 -34.73
CA PRO A 72 15.35 -8.21 -35.02
C PRO A 72 14.28 -7.91 -33.95
N HIS A 73 14.69 -7.93 -32.68
CA HIS A 73 13.81 -7.72 -31.53
C HIS A 73 13.83 -6.27 -30.98
N ALA A 74 14.49 -5.32 -31.67
CA ALA A 74 14.68 -3.95 -31.17
C ALA A 74 13.36 -3.31 -30.74
N LYS A 75 12.30 -3.47 -31.54
CA LYS A 75 11.04 -2.77 -31.29
C LYS A 75 10.32 -3.26 -30.04
N ALA A 76 10.38 -4.56 -29.78
CA ALA A 76 9.83 -5.14 -28.57
C ALA A 76 10.63 -4.70 -27.34
N ILE A 77 11.97 -4.69 -27.42
CA ILE A 77 12.85 -4.26 -26.34
C ILE A 77 12.59 -2.78 -25.99
N GLU A 78 12.55 -1.89 -26.99
CA GLU A 78 12.24 -0.47 -26.81
C GLU A 78 10.84 -0.29 -26.18
N THR A 79 9.85 -1.08 -26.60
CA THR A 79 8.50 -1.04 -26.02
C THR A 79 8.50 -1.47 -24.54
N ALA A 80 9.16 -2.59 -24.23
CA ALA A 80 9.27 -3.09 -22.87
C ALA A 80 10.03 -2.11 -21.95
N ALA A 81 11.06 -1.43 -22.46
CA ALA A 81 11.78 -0.38 -21.74
C ALA A 81 10.91 0.86 -21.49
N ALA A 82 10.16 1.32 -22.50
CA ALA A 82 9.28 2.47 -22.37
C ALA A 82 8.17 2.26 -21.35
N LEU A 83 7.66 1.03 -21.25
CA LEU A 83 6.63 0.63 -20.29
C LEU A 83 7.19 0.24 -18.91
N GLY A 84 8.51 0.34 -18.70
CA GLY A 84 9.12 -0.04 -17.42
C GLY A 84 8.98 -1.54 -17.09
N VAL A 85 8.83 -2.40 -18.09
CA VAL A 85 8.97 -3.86 -17.96
C VAL A 85 10.44 -4.21 -17.80
N LEU A 86 11.31 -3.53 -18.54
CA LEU A 86 12.76 -3.61 -18.37
C LEU A 86 13.23 -2.61 -17.31
N LEU A 87 14.37 -2.92 -16.67
CA LEU A 87 15.01 -2.00 -15.75
C LEU A 87 15.72 -0.87 -16.52
N PRO A 88 15.80 0.35 -15.95
CA PRO A 88 16.48 1.48 -16.59
C PRO A 88 18.01 1.33 -16.44
N THR A 89 18.62 0.58 -17.35
CA THR A 89 20.08 0.36 -17.46
C THR A 89 20.62 0.89 -18.79
N ASP A 90 21.94 1.04 -18.91
CA ASP A 90 22.57 1.47 -20.17
C ASP A 90 22.58 0.37 -21.23
N HIS A 91 22.72 -0.89 -20.79
CA HIS A 91 22.85 -2.08 -21.63
C HIS A 91 21.76 -3.09 -21.28
N PHE A 92 21.23 -3.77 -22.30
CA PHE A 92 20.23 -4.83 -22.15
C PHE A 92 20.77 -6.22 -22.46
N HIS A 93 21.78 -6.36 -23.33
CA HIS A 93 22.34 -7.62 -23.82
C HIS A 93 21.31 -8.52 -24.52
N PRO A 94 20.80 -8.10 -25.70
CA PRO A 94 19.67 -8.76 -26.33
C PRO A 94 19.95 -10.18 -26.84
N ASP A 95 21.20 -10.46 -27.22
CA ASP A 95 21.63 -11.76 -27.77
C ASP A 95 22.10 -12.76 -26.70
N MET A 96 22.10 -12.36 -25.42
CA MET A 96 22.42 -13.25 -24.31
C MET A 96 21.30 -14.27 -24.11
N GLU A 97 21.66 -15.49 -23.74
CA GLU A 97 20.71 -16.55 -23.38
C GLU A 97 19.88 -16.12 -22.17
N ALA A 98 18.57 -16.37 -22.22
CA ALA A 98 17.66 -16.03 -21.13
C ALA A 98 17.47 -17.23 -20.21
N ALA A 99 17.65 -17.03 -18.91
CA ALA A 99 17.26 -18.02 -17.91
C ALA A 99 15.74 -18.06 -17.73
N ARG A 100 15.18 -19.22 -17.38
CA ARG A 100 13.74 -19.38 -17.11
C ARG A 100 13.22 -18.44 -16.01
N ALA A 101 13.99 -18.22 -14.94
CA ALA A 101 13.65 -17.26 -13.89
C ALA A 101 13.54 -15.82 -14.43
N GLU A 102 14.44 -15.43 -15.32
CA GLU A 102 14.40 -14.10 -15.95
C GLU A 102 13.17 -13.98 -16.87
N ALA A 103 12.85 -15.04 -17.61
CA ALA A 103 11.65 -15.06 -18.42
C ALA A 103 10.37 -14.85 -17.59
N LEU A 104 10.24 -15.50 -16.42
CA LEU A 104 9.12 -15.27 -15.50
C LEU A 104 9.10 -13.84 -14.94
N PHE A 105 10.27 -13.28 -14.62
CA PHE A 105 10.41 -11.89 -14.21
C PHE A 105 9.88 -10.92 -15.28
N LEU A 106 10.29 -11.10 -16.54
CA LEU A 106 9.81 -10.29 -17.66
C LEU A 106 8.31 -10.46 -17.89
N ALA A 107 7.82 -11.69 -17.82
CA ALA A 107 6.41 -12.02 -18.02
C ALA A 107 5.51 -11.32 -16.98
N LEU A 108 5.81 -11.50 -15.69
CA LEU A 108 5.04 -10.91 -14.59
C LEU A 108 5.09 -9.38 -14.61
N ARG A 109 6.24 -8.77 -14.91
CA ARG A 109 6.32 -7.31 -15.09
C ARG A 109 5.50 -6.83 -16.28
N GLY A 110 5.49 -7.58 -17.37
CA GLY A 110 4.64 -7.35 -18.53
C GLY A 110 3.14 -7.49 -18.22
N MET A 111 2.76 -8.31 -17.24
CA MET A 111 1.36 -8.46 -16.80
C MET A 111 0.91 -7.33 -15.85
N GLY A 112 1.84 -6.52 -15.34
CA GLY A 112 1.59 -5.55 -14.27
C GLY A 112 1.58 -6.15 -12.86
N TRP A 113 2.33 -7.24 -12.66
CA TRP A 113 2.40 -7.99 -11.40
C TRP A 113 3.74 -7.80 -10.66
N ARG A 114 4.40 -6.66 -10.91
CA ARG A 114 5.72 -6.35 -10.34
C ARG A 114 5.65 -6.25 -8.82
N HIS A 115 4.71 -5.45 -8.32
CA HIS A 115 4.59 -5.14 -6.89
C HIS A 115 4.29 -6.41 -6.10
N GLU A 116 3.44 -7.28 -6.63
CA GLU A 116 3.06 -8.54 -6.01
C GLU A 116 4.22 -9.51 -5.90
N ALA A 117 5.12 -9.55 -6.88
CA ALA A 117 6.33 -10.37 -6.79
C ALA A 117 7.27 -9.86 -5.67
N GLU A 118 7.38 -8.54 -5.49
CA GLU A 118 8.13 -7.92 -4.40
C GLU A 118 7.48 -8.24 -3.02
N VAL A 119 6.16 -8.14 -2.92
CA VAL A 119 5.38 -8.53 -1.73
C VAL A 119 5.53 -10.01 -1.43
N PHE A 120 5.44 -10.87 -2.46
CA PHE A 120 5.63 -12.31 -2.34
C PHE A 120 7.00 -12.64 -1.76
N GLY A 121 8.06 -12.08 -2.35
CA GLY A 121 9.43 -12.29 -1.90
C GLY A 121 9.73 -11.77 -0.49
N THR A 122 8.93 -10.83 0.02
CA THR A 122 9.10 -10.24 1.34
C THR A 122 8.41 -11.05 2.43
N PHE A 123 7.17 -11.49 2.20
CA PHE A 123 6.32 -12.03 3.27
C PHE A 123 5.94 -13.50 3.13
N PHE A 124 6.14 -14.09 1.95
CA PHE A 124 5.70 -15.44 1.63
C PHE A 124 6.88 -16.36 1.38
N PRO A 125 6.70 -17.69 1.55
CA PRO A 125 7.77 -18.65 1.28
C PRO A 125 8.20 -18.58 -0.19
N VAL A 126 9.47 -18.27 -0.42
CA VAL A 126 10.09 -18.32 -1.74
C VAL A 126 10.73 -19.69 -2.00
N PRO A 127 10.88 -20.10 -3.27
CA PRO A 127 11.59 -21.34 -3.60
C PRO A 127 13.02 -21.34 -3.08
N ASP A 128 13.50 -22.50 -2.62
CA ASP A 128 14.93 -22.73 -2.36
C ASP A 128 15.64 -22.99 -3.69
N ALA A 129 15.84 -21.92 -4.45
CA ALA A 129 16.50 -21.93 -5.73
C ALA A 129 17.71 -21.00 -5.68
N ASP A 130 18.86 -21.45 -6.16
CA ASP A 130 20.09 -20.67 -6.18
C ASP A 130 20.08 -19.68 -7.38
N ILE A 131 19.02 -18.88 -7.46
CA ILE A 131 18.86 -17.80 -8.44
C ILE A 131 19.09 -16.45 -7.75
N PRO A 132 19.38 -15.37 -8.50
CA PRO A 132 19.48 -14.04 -7.92
C PRO A 132 18.28 -13.70 -7.00
N PRO A 133 18.49 -13.18 -5.78
CA PRO A 133 17.41 -12.99 -4.80
C PRO A 133 16.23 -12.16 -5.29
N TYR A 134 16.47 -11.18 -6.17
CA TYR A 134 15.41 -10.35 -6.74
C TYR A 134 14.46 -11.12 -7.69
N LEU A 135 14.81 -12.33 -8.11
CA LEU A 135 13.97 -13.20 -8.95
C LEU A 135 13.13 -14.19 -8.12
N LEU A 136 13.50 -14.46 -6.86
CA LEU A 136 12.84 -15.48 -6.03
C LEU A 136 11.33 -15.22 -5.86
N GLY A 137 10.96 -13.95 -5.61
CA GLY A 137 9.55 -13.55 -5.49
C GLY A 137 8.76 -13.78 -6.78
N TYR A 138 9.39 -13.59 -7.95
CA TYR A 138 8.75 -13.81 -9.24
C TYR A 138 8.50 -15.30 -9.52
N VAL A 139 9.49 -16.16 -9.25
CA VAL A 139 9.33 -17.61 -9.43
C VAL A 139 8.29 -18.16 -8.44
N GLY A 140 8.35 -17.73 -7.18
CA GLY A 140 7.38 -18.13 -6.16
C GLY A 140 5.95 -17.73 -6.51
N LEU A 141 5.74 -16.46 -6.86
CA LEU A 141 4.43 -15.96 -7.28
C LEU A 141 3.93 -16.67 -8.55
N ALA A 142 4.81 -16.92 -9.52
CA ALA A 142 4.50 -17.65 -10.74
C ALA A 142 3.92 -19.04 -10.48
N GLY A 143 4.38 -19.73 -9.43
CA GLY A 143 3.84 -21.01 -9.01
C GLY A 143 2.58 -20.93 -8.13
N ALA A 144 2.38 -19.80 -7.43
CA ALA A 144 1.29 -19.63 -6.46
C ALA A 144 -0.03 -19.10 -7.07
N MET A 145 0.00 -18.59 -8.30
CA MET A 145 -1.22 -18.15 -9.00
C MET A 145 -2.18 -19.31 -9.26
N ASN A 146 -3.48 -19.00 -9.37
CA ASN A 146 -4.51 -19.97 -9.76
C ASN A 146 -4.27 -20.56 -11.16
N LEU A 147 -3.55 -19.84 -12.02
CA LEU A 147 -3.04 -20.27 -13.29
C LEU A 147 -1.51 -20.23 -13.25
N PRO A 148 -0.85 -21.26 -12.69
CA PRO A 148 0.59 -21.24 -12.48
C PRO A 148 1.35 -21.24 -13.82
N ALA A 149 2.57 -20.71 -13.79
CA ALA A 149 3.49 -20.79 -14.93
C ALA A 149 3.83 -22.24 -15.30
N PRO A 150 4.32 -22.51 -16.52
CA PRO A 150 4.69 -23.85 -16.94
C PRO A 150 5.73 -24.45 -15.97
N ARG A 151 5.55 -25.73 -15.62
CA ARG A 151 6.33 -26.40 -14.57
C ARG A 151 7.83 -26.38 -14.85
N GLU A 152 8.23 -26.44 -16.11
CA GLU A 152 9.62 -26.38 -16.54
C GLU A 152 10.34 -25.12 -16.01
N PHE A 153 9.63 -23.99 -15.90
CA PHE A 153 10.16 -22.73 -15.36
C PHE A 153 10.23 -22.71 -13.83
N LEU A 154 9.41 -23.52 -13.16
CA LEU A 154 9.32 -23.58 -11.70
C LEU A 154 10.27 -24.64 -11.13
N ASP A 155 10.39 -25.78 -11.81
CA ASP A 155 11.18 -26.94 -11.37
C ASP A 155 12.68 -26.72 -11.60
N ASP A 156 13.06 -26.03 -12.68
CA ASP A 156 14.45 -25.67 -12.99
C ASP A 156 14.52 -24.21 -13.48
N PRO A 157 14.42 -23.23 -12.57
CA PRO A 157 14.39 -21.80 -12.91
C PRO A 157 15.74 -21.27 -13.41
N ARG A 158 16.82 -22.05 -13.29
CA ARG A 158 18.18 -21.66 -13.69
C ARG A 158 18.50 -21.98 -15.14
N ALA A 159 17.92 -23.06 -15.65
CA ALA A 159 18.17 -23.47 -17.03
C ALA A 159 17.80 -22.38 -18.03
N ASP A 160 18.54 -22.38 -19.14
CA ASP A 160 18.24 -21.52 -20.28
C ASP A 160 16.90 -21.90 -20.89
N VAL A 161 16.20 -20.89 -21.40
CA VAL A 161 14.93 -21.07 -22.10
C VAL A 161 15.20 -21.80 -23.42
N SER A 162 14.59 -22.96 -23.60
CA SER A 162 14.57 -23.64 -24.90
C SER A 162 13.49 -23.08 -25.82
N VAL A 163 13.53 -23.43 -27.11
CA VAL A 163 12.48 -23.07 -28.08
C VAL A 163 11.11 -23.59 -27.62
N ASP A 164 11.04 -24.81 -27.08
CA ASP A 164 9.79 -25.37 -26.54
C ASP A 164 9.31 -24.61 -25.30
N ASP A 165 10.22 -24.18 -24.43
CA ASP A 165 9.90 -23.33 -23.28
C ASP A 165 9.31 -21.99 -23.73
N LEU A 166 9.85 -21.37 -24.77
CA LEU A 166 9.33 -20.12 -25.33
C LEU A 166 7.90 -20.31 -25.86
N VAL A 167 7.60 -21.43 -26.53
CA VAL A 167 6.24 -21.77 -26.98
C VAL A 167 5.30 -21.92 -25.78
N ARG A 168 5.72 -22.61 -24.71
CA ARG A 168 4.93 -22.80 -23.48
C ARG A 168 4.67 -21.48 -22.77
N LEU A 169 5.71 -20.65 -22.60
CA LEU A 169 5.61 -19.32 -21.99
C LEU A 169 4.62 -18.44 -22.77
N THR A 170 4.74 -18.42 -24.09
CA THR A 170 3.85 -17.64 -24.97
C THR A 170 2.39 -18.12 -24.87
N ALA A 171 2.18 -19.44 -24.85
CA ALA A 171 0.85 -20.02 -24.70
C ALA A 171 0.23 -19.68 -23.33
N TRP A 172 1.00 -19.81 -22.25
CA TRP A 172 0.59 -19.43 -20.90
C TRP A 172 0.24 -17.94 -20.82
N LEU A 173 1.09 -17.05 -21.34
CA LEU A 173 0.81 -15.62 -21.36
C LEU A 173 -0.48 -15.29 -22.13
N ARG A 174 -0.70 -15.88 -23.30
CA ARG A 174 -1.96 -15.71 -24.04
C ARG A 174 -3.16 -16.22 -23.24
N GLN A 175 -3.03 -17.33 -22.52
CA GLN A 175 -4.07 -17.83 -21.62
C GLN A 175 -4.40 -16.81 -20.54
N THR A 176 -3.40 -16.17 -19.93
CA THR A 176 -3.61 -15.11 -18.92
C THR A 176 -4.43 -13.93 -19.43
N THR A 177 -4.39 -13.63 -20.74
CA THR A 177 -5.20 -12.54 -21.34
C THR A 177 -6.68 -12.88 -21.50
N THR A 178 -7.06 -14.15 -21.38
CA THR A 178 -8.42 -14.64 -21.61
C THR A 178 -9.07 -15.23 -20.36
N GLN A 179 -8.27 -15.66 -19.39
CA GLN A 179 -8.73 -16.20 -18.11
C GLN A 179 -8.42 -15.24 -16.97
N LEU A 180 -9.25 -15.24 -15.93
CA LEU A 180 -8.98 -14.44 -14.75
C LEU A 180 -7.83 -15.07 -13.96
N VAL A 181 -6.66 -14.43 -14.02
CA VAL A 181 -5.52 -14.76 -13.16
C VAL A 181 -5.74 -14.14 -11.78
N LEU A 182 -5.43 -14.91 -10.75
CA LEU A 182 -5.64 -14.59 -9.34
C LEU A 182 -4.47 -15.15 -8.52
N TRP A 183 -4.06 -14.42 -7.50
CA TRP A 183 -3.27 -14.93 -6.39
C TRP A 183 -3.90 -14.43 -5.08
N GLU A 184 -4.02 -15.32 -4.11
CA GLU A 184 -4.32 -14.98 -2.72
C GLU A 184 -3.26 -15.63 -1.83
N GLY A 185 -2.61 -14.83 -0.99
CA GLY A 185 -1.61 -15.27 -0.02
C GLY A 185 -2.03 -14.88 1.39
N GLN A 186 -1.79 -15.76 2.36
CA GLN A 186 -2.04 -15.47 3.78
C GLN A 186 -0.81 -15.79 4.64
N VAL A 187 -0.51 -14.92 5.61
CA VAL A 187 0.52 -15.15 6.62
C VAL A 187 0.03 -14.65 7.98
N SER A 188 0.07 -15.53 8.98
CA SER A 188 -0.41 -15.22 10.33
C SER A 188 0.76 -15.04 11.30
N PHE A 189 0.58 -14.13 12.24
CA PHE A 189 1.51 -13.88 13.34
C PHE A 189 0.72 -13.35 14.55
N GLU A 190 0.85 -14.03 15.69
CA GLU A 190 0.29 -13.59 16.99
C GLU A 190 -1.21 -13.19 16.96
N GLY A 191 -2.06 -14.03 16.36
CA GLY A 191 -3.52 -13.79 16.30
C GLY A 191 -3.93 -12.70 15.30
N LEU A 192 -3.01 -12.28 14.43
CA LEU A 192 -3.26 -11.36 13.33
C LEU A 192 -2.84 -12.02 12.02
N THR A 193 -3.69 -11.94 10.99
CA THR A 193 -3.42 -12.51 9.67
C THR A 193 -3.32 -11.40 8.63
N LEU A 194 -2.21 -11.35 7.89
CA LEU A 194 -2.12 -10.59 6.65
C LEU A 194 -2.68 -11.45 5.51
N VAL A 195 -3.68 -10.93 4.81
CA VAL A 195 -4.20 -11.48 3.56
C VAL A 195 -3.82 -10.54 2.42
N VAL A 196 -3.31 -11.07 1.33
CA VAL A 196 -2.98 -10.30 0.12
C VAL A 196 -3.68 -10.94 -1.07
N HIS A 197 -4.31 -10.13 -1.90
CA HIS A 197 -5.04 -10.56 -3.08
C HIS A 197 -4.65 -9.74 -4.29
N ARG A 198 -4.43 -10.42 -5.41
CA ARG A 198 -4.26 -9.80 -6.72
C ARG A 198 -5.06 -10.55 -7.76
N GLN A 199 -5.81 -9.82 -8.59
CA GLN A 199 -6.54 -10.39 -9.72
C GLN A 199 -6.42 -9.57 -11.01
N GLY A 200 -6.47 -10.25 -12.16
CA GLY A 200 -6.55 -9.64 -13.49
C GLY A 200 -5.21 -9.13 -14.04
N LEU A 201 -5.19 -8.70 -15.29
CA LEU A 201 -4.03 -8.06 -15.92
C LEU A 201 -4.16 -6.54 -15.89
N GLY A 202 -3.00 -5.89 -15.78
CA GLY A 202 -2.87 -4.44 -15.91
C GLY A 202 -3.16 -3.93 -17.33
N SER A 203 -3.54 -2.67 -17.44
CA SER A 203 -3.53 -1.91 -18.70
C SER A 203 -2.37 -0.94 -18.70
N ALA A 204 -1.53 -1.01 -19.74
CA ALA A 204 -0.26 -0.29 -19.76
C ALA A 204 -0.50 1.23 -19.72
N PRO A 205 0.33 1.98 -19.00
CA PRO A 205 0.19 3.43 -18.96
C PRO A 205 0.48 4.04 -20.33
N THR A 206 -0.11 5.19 -20.61
CA THR A 206 0.21 5.94 -21.83
C THR A 206 1.44 6.81 -21.66
N ASN A 207 1.68 7.29 -20.44
CA ASN A 207 2.83 8.10 -20.07
C ASN A 207 3.25 7.83 -18.62
N TRP A 208 4.36 8.42 -18.22
CA TRP A 208 4.90 8.44 -16.88
C TRP A 208 5.05 9.88 -16.40
N ALA A 209 4.99 10.09 -15.09
CA ALA A 209 5.37 11.34 -14.47
C ALA A 209 6.21 11.07 -13.23
N VAL A 210 6.98 12.06 -12.79
CA VAL A 210 7.64 12.02 -11.48
C VAL A 210 6.80 12.86 -10.52
N GLN A 211 6.16 12.21 -9.55
CA GLN A 211 5.37 12.87 -8.51
C GLN A 211 6.29 13.26 -7.36
N VAL A 212 6.35 14.56 -7.05
CA VAL A 212 7.24 15.13 -6.01
C VAL A 212 6.52 15.24 -4.68
N GLY A 213 5.22 15.50 -4.70
CA GLY A 213 4.42 15.60 -3.50
C GLY A 213 3.07 16.21 -3.77
N GLU A 214 2.25 16.20 -2.72
CA GLU A 214 0.97 16.86 -2.69
C GLU A 214 0.96 17.89 -1.55
N TYR A 215 0.44 19.09 -1.85
CA TYR A 215 0.48 20.23 -0.94
C TYR A 215 -0.92 20.82 -0.80
N ALA A 216 -1.32 21.08 0.45
CA ALA A 216 -2.65 21.61 0.75
C ALA A 216 -2.85 23.05 0.22
N GLY A 217 -1.79 23.87 0.25
CA GLY A 217 -1.82 25.26 -0.22
C GLY A 217 -1.39 25.41 -1.68
N ALA A 218 -2.20 26.13 -2.48
CA ALA A 218 -1.88 26.40 -3.88
C ALA A 218 -0.56 27.20 -4.05
N ASP A 219 -0.27 28.11 -3.12
CA ASP A 219 0.97 28.90 -3.12
C ASP A 219 2.19 28.03 -2.84
N GLU A 220 2.08 27.06 -1.93
CA GLU A 220 3.16 26.12 -1.62
C GLU A 220 3.43 25.20 -2.81
N ALA A 221 2.39 24.61 -3.40
CA ALA A 221 2.51 23.80 -4.61
C ALA A 221 3.16 24.60 -5.76
N SER A 222 2.75 25.85 -5.94
CA SER A 222 3.30 26.76 -6.95
C SER A 222 4.76 27.12 -6.67
N ALA A 223 5.14 27.30 -5.40
CA ALA A 223 6.52 27.57 -5.00
C ALA A 223 7.43 26.37 -5.30
N VAL A 224 6.99 25.14 -4.97
CA VAL A 224 7.71 23.91 -5.29
C VAL A 224 7.83 23.74 -6.81
N GLN A 225 6.74 23.97 -7.56
CA GLN A 225 6.78 23.95 -9.02
C GLN A 225 7.79 24.96 -9.59
N ALA A 226 7.84 26.18 -9.05
CA ALA A 226 8.78 27.20 -9.47
C ALA A 226 10.24 26.79 -9.19
N GLN A 227 10.50 26.10 -8.07
CA GLN A 227 11.83 25.53 -7.79
C GLN A 227 12.22 24.49 -8.83
N LEU A 228 11.32 23.58 -9.19
CA LEU A 228 11.58 22.56 -10.22
C LEU A 228 11.84 23.19 -11.60
N ARG A 229 11.10 24.24 -11.96
CA ARG A 229 11.32 24.99 -13.21
C ARG A 229 12.69 25.67 -13.24
N LYS A 230 13.19 26.18 -12.10
CA LYS A 230 14.55 26.73 -12.00
C LYS A 230 15.64 25.67 -12.22
N LEU A 231 15.34 24.41 -11.96
CA LEU A 231 16.20 23.26 -12.29
C LEU A 231 16.07 22.83 -13.76
N GLY A 232 15.31 23.55 -14.59
CA GLY A 232 15.10 23.23 -16.00
C GLY A 232 14.13 22.07 -16.23
N LEU A 233 13.33 21.70 -15.23
CA LEU A 233 12.37 20.60 -15.32
C LEU A 233 10.99 21.10 -15.76
N THR A 234 10.40 20.45 -16.76
CA THR A 234 9.00 20.68 -17.15
C THR A 234 8.09 20.10 -16.09
N SER A 235 7.36 20.95 -15.38
CA SER A 235 6.49 20.55 -14.28
C SER A 235 5.09 21.17 -14.37
N PHE A 236 4.09 20.44 -13.89
CA PHE A 236 2.67 20.82 -13.89
C PHE A 236 2.02 20.52 -12.53
N LEU A 237 0.87 21.15 -12.28
CA LEU A 237 0.05 20.90 -11.09
C LEU A 237 -1.15 20.04 -11.49
N ALA A 238 -1.48 19.05 -10.67
CA ALA A 238 -2.70 18.25 -10.79
C ALA A 238 -3.52 18.35 -9.52
N LYS A 239 -4.82 18.07 -9.62
CA LYS A 239 -5.70 17.99 -8.44
C LYS A 239 -5.35 16.72 -7.65
N GLY A 240 -5.09 16.87 -6.36
CA GLY A 240 -4.91 15.76 -5.43
C GLY A 240 -6.05 15.62 -4.42
N ASP A 241 -5.82 14.85 -3.36
CA ASP A 241 -6.77 14.58 -2.26
C ASP A 241 -6.83 15.69 -1.19
N GLU A 242 -5.68 16.20 -0.76
CA GLU A 242 -5.50 17.29 0.22
C GLU A 242 -5.29 18.66 -0.44
N GLY A 243 -4.98 18.71 -1.73
CA GLY A 243 -4.74 19.96 -2.46
C GLY A 243 -4.23 19.75 -3.88
N GLN A 244 -3.01 20.21 -4.15
CA GLN A 244 -2.39 20.14 -5.46
C GLN A 244 -1.15 19.25 -5.46
N ALA A 245 -1.16 18.26 -6.36
CA ALA A 245 -0.01 17.42 -6.64
C ALA A 245 0.95 18.14 -7.60
N VAL A 246 2.25 18.09 -7.30
CA VAL A 246 3.30 18.65 -8.15
C VAL A 246 3.99 17.49 -8.89
N LEU A 247 3.94 17.54 -10.22
CA LEU A 247 4.49 16.51 -11.10
C LEU A 247 5.50 17.09 -12.09
N ILE A 248 6.46 16.26 -12.50
CA ILE A 248 7.44 16.54 -13.55
C ILE A 248 7.15 15.60 -14.74
N GLY A 249 7.17 16.14 -15.96
CA GLY A 249 6.82 15.44 -17.20
C GLY A 249 5.60 16.07 -17.91
N PRO A 250 4.76 15.27 -18.60
CA PRO A 250 4.78 13.81 -18.71
C PRO A 250 5.90 13.28 -19.63
N TYR A 251 6.25 12.01 -19.46
CA TYR A 251 7.28 11.29 -20.20
C TYR A 251 6.69 10.06 -20.90
N ALA A 252 6.96 9.88 -22.19
CA ALA A 252 6.49 8.70 -22.92
C ALA A 252 7.31 7.43 -22.62
N HIS A 253 8.45 7.56 -21.92
CA HIS A 253 9.39 6.46 -21.67
C HIS A 253 9.75 6.40 -20.17
N TYR A 254 9.57 5.24 -19.53
CA TYR A 254 9.82 5.05 -18.10
C TYR A 254 11.25 5.45 -17.69
N ALA A 255 12.26 5.01 -18.43
CA ALA A 255 13.66 5.32 -18.11
C ALA A 255 13.97 6.84 -18.12
N GLU A 256 13.25 7.63 -18.92
CA GLU A 256 13.41 9.09 -18.90
C GLU A 256 12.87 9.66 -17.59
N ALA A 257 11.64 9.27 -17.20
CA ALA A 257 11.06 9.67 -15.91
C ALA A 257 11.95 9.24 -14.73
N TRP A 258 12.46 8.01 -14.76
CA TRP A 258 13.38 7.49 -13.76
C TRP A 258 14.65 8.33 -13.66
N THR A 259 15.29 8.63 -14.80
CA THR A 259 16.52 9.44 -14.85
C THR A 259 16.29 10.83 -14.26
N LYS A 260 15.14 11.44 -14.56
CA LYS A 260 14.77 12.75 -14.01
C LYS A 260 14.54 12.69 -12.51
N MET A 261 13.87 11.63 -12.02
CA MET A 261 13.67 11.39 -10.59
C MET A 261 14.99 11.22 -9.84
N THR A 262 15.90 10.36 -10.34
CA THR A 262 17.18 10.09 -9.67
C THR A 262 18.13 11.27 -9.69
N ALA A 263 17.97 12.19 -10.64
CA ALA A 263 18.74 13.43 -10.72
C ALA A 263 18.20 14.55 -9.81
N LEU A 264 17.05 14.36 -9.15
CA LEU A 264 16.52 15.36 -8.24
C LEU A 264 17.40 15.52 -7.00
N PRO A 265 17.58 16.75 -6.48
CA PRO A 265 18.19 16.97 -5.18
C PRO A 265 17.48 16.16 -4.09
N SER A 266 18.24 15.65 -3.12
CA SER A 266 17.71 14.83 -2.00
C SER A 266 16.69 15.55 -1.11
N THR A 267 16.57 16.87 -1.24
CA THR A 267 15.50 17.66 -0.60
C THR A 267 14.12 17.34 -1.18
N PHE A 268 14.04 16.78 -2.38
CA PHE A 268 12.80 16.28 -2.96
C PHE A 268 12.70 14.77 -2.71
N SER A 269 11.55 14.35 -2.20
CA SER A 269 11.16 12.94 -2.14
C SER A 269 10.17 12.69 -3.25
N ALA A 270 10.56 11.93 -4.28
CA ALA A 270 9.78 11.76 -5.50
C ALA A 270 9.72 10.31 -5.96
N ALA A 271 8.71 9.99 -6.76
CA ALA A 271 8.50 8.65 -7.31
C ALA A 271 7.98 8.72 -8.75
N VAL A 272 8.36 7.73 -9.57
CA VAL A 272 7.79 7.58 -10.91
C VAL A 272 6.39 6.94 -10.79
N VAL A 273 5.38 7.65 -11.27
CA VAL A 273 3.98 7.22 -11.27
C VAL A 273 3.46 7.07 -12.71
N PRO A 274 2.65 6.03 -12.99
CA PRO A 274 2.01 5.89 -14.28
C PRO A 274 0.96 6.98 -14.50
N GLN A 275 0.73 7.35 -15.74
CA GLN A 275 -0.27 8.32 -16.15
C GLN A 275 -1.10 7.76 -17.32
N GLY A 276 -2.41 8.00 -17.25
CA GLY A 276 -3.36 7.50 -18.24
C GLY A 276 -3.55 5.99 -18.19
N GLY A 277 -3.75 5.38 -19.36
CA GLY A 277 -4.17 3.99 -19.50
C GLY A 277 -5.71 3.85 -19.58
N THR A 278 -6.17 2.80 -20.24
CA THR A 278 -7.58 2.39 -20.18
C THR A 278 -7.87 1.79 -18.81
N GLY A 279 -9.07 1.96 -18.27
CA GLY A 279 -9.46 1.28 -17.03
C GLY A 279 -9.24 -0.23 -17.16
N SER A 280 -8.66 -0.86 -16.13
CA SER A 280 -8.33 -2.28 -16.12
C SER A 280 -9.20 -3.06 -15.12
N ARG A 281 -9.16 -4.39 -15.24
CA ARG A 281 -9.72 -5.30 -14.23
C ARG A 281 -8.70 -5.66 -13.14
N ALA A 282 -7.49 -5.11 -13.22
CA ALA A 282 -6.46 -5.30 -12.22
C ALA A 282 -6.93 -4.71 -10.89
N LEU A 283 -6.90 -5.55 -9.86
CA LEU A 283 -7.26 -5.17 -8.50
C LEU A 283 -6.30 -5.84 -7.53
N PHE A 284 -5.62 -5.01 -6.74
CA PHE A 284 -4.82 -5.41 -5.60
C PHE A 284 -5.52 -4.92 -4.32
N TRP A 285 -5.63 -5.81 -3.34
CA TRP A 285 -5.97 -5.42 -1.97
C TRP A 285 -5.19 -6.27 -0.97
N ALA A 286 -4.93 -5.68 0.19
CA ALA A 286 -4.35 -6.36 1.34
C ALA A 286 -5.22 -6.10 2.58
N ALA A 287 -5.29 -7.06 3.49
CA ALA A 287 -6.09 -6.97 4.69
C ALA A 287 -5.32 -7.43 5.93
N LEU A 288 -5.50 -6.71 7.04
CA LEU A 288 -5.19 -7.19 8.38
C LEU A 288 -6.45 -7.76 8.99
N VAL A 289 -6.40 -9.03 9.36
CA VAL A 289 -7.52 -9.79 9.93
C VAL A 289 -7.20 -10.12 11.37
N VAL A 290 -7.95 -9.50 12.29
CA VAL A 290 -7.85 -9.81 13.72
C VAL A 290 -8.58 -11.13 13.96
N GLU A 291 -7.83 -12.16 14.30
CA GLU A 291 -8.38 -13.49 14.59
C GLU A 291 -9.05 -13.53 15.97
N PRO A 292 -9.98 -14.46 16.21
CA PRO A 292 -10.61 -14.59 17.53
C PRO A 292 -9.56 -14.81 18.63
N GLY A 293 -9.57 -13.97 19.66
CA GLY A 293 -8.58 -13.98 20.74
C GLY A 293 -7.26 -13.27 20.41
N GLY A 294 -7.10 -12.72 19.21
CA GLY A 294 -6.02 -11.81 18.87
C GLY A 294 -6.14 -10.46 19.58
N ALA A 295 -5.02 -9.75 19.72
CA ALA A 295 -5.02 -8.42 20.33
C ALA A 295 -5.80 -7.43 19.44
N MET A 296 -6.76 -6.73 20.05
CA MET A 296 -7.50 -5.68 19.37
C MET A 296 -6.59 -4.48 19.05
N PRO A 297 -6.81 -3.81 17.90
CA PRO A 297 -5.98 -2.68 17.53
C PRO A 297 -6.12 -1.51 18.51
N ARG A 298 -5.15 -0.59 18.49
CA ARG A 298 -5.21 0.70 19.20
C ARG A 298 -5.09 1.84 18.20
N ILE A 299 -5.45 3.04 18.64
CA ILE A 299 -5.23 4.27 17.87
C ILE A 299 -3.96 4.94 18.39
N ALA A 300 -3.00 5.20 17.50
CA ALA A 300 -1.82 6.00 17.80
C ALA A 300 -1.94 7.37 17.11
N ALA A 301 -2.03 8.43 17.90
CA ALA A 301 -2.03 9.80 17.40
C ALA A 301 -0.57 10.27 17.18
N ALA A 302 -0.25 10.78 16.00
CA ALA A 302 1.10 11.27 15.71
C ALA A 302 1.61 12.33 16.72
N PRO A 303 0.77 13.27 17.23
CA PRO A 303 1.21 14.25 18.23
C PRO A 303 1.78 13.65 19.51
N THR A 304 1.29 12.47 19.94
CA THR A 304 1.83 11.77 21.13
C THR A 304 3.20 11.13 20.85
N LEU A 305 3.57 11.01 19.58
CA LEU A 305 4.85 10.52 19.09
C LEU A 305 5.80 11.67 18.68
N GLY A 306 5.46 12.92 19.05
CA GLY A 306 6.31 14.09 18.87
C GLY A 306 6.22 14.77 17.50
N ALA A 307 5.23 14.45 16.67
CA ALA A 307 5.05 15.09 15.37
C ALA A 307 3.57 15.34 15.04
N PRO A 308 3.18 16.41 14.33
CA PRO A 308 1.78 16.64 13.99
C PRO A 308 1.19 15.58 13.05
N ARG A 309 2.04 15.00 12.19
CA ARG A 309 1.71 13.90 11.28
C ARG A 309 2.93 13.01 11.08
N LEU A 310 2.73 11.72 10.86
CA LEU A 310 3.80 10.75 10.59
C LEU A 310 3.40 9.77 9.48
N PRO A 311 4.34 9.33 8.62
CA PRO A 311 4.13 8.15 7.77
C PRO A 311 3.76 6.93 8.60
N LEU A 312 2.99 6.01 8.02
CA LEU A 312 2.48 4.82 8.71
C LEU A 312 3.62 3.94 9.24
N SER A 313 4.66 3.73 8.43
CA SER A 313 5.86 2.98 8.82
C SER A 313 6.58 3.59 10.01
N ARG A 314 6.63 4.93 10.11
CA ARG A 314 7.24 5.63 11.24
C ARG A 314 6.40 5.52 12.50
N THR A 315 5.08 5.62 12.39
CA THR A 315 4.15 5.39 13.51
C THR A 315 4.29 3.97 14.04
N ALA A 316 4.33 2.96 13.17
CA ALA A 316 4.52 1.58 13.57
C ALA A 316 5.87 1.36 14.29
N ALA A 317 6.96 1.90 13.75
CA ALA A 317 8.29 1.79 14.35
C ALA A 317 8.38 2.47 15.74
N LEU A 318 7.77 3.65 15.91
CA LEU A 318 7.79 4.38 17.19
C LEU A 318 6.91 3.74 18.27
N THR A 319 5.92 2.94 17.87
CA THR A 319 4.98 2.27 18.78
C THR A 319 5.33 0.81 19.04
N GLY A 320 6.33 0.27 18.34
CA GLY A 320 6.67 -1.16 18.40
C GLY A 320 5.59 -2.07 17.80
N ALA A 321 4.66 -1.51 17.01
CA ALA A 321 3.57 -2.25 16.42
C ALA A 321 4.06 -3.34 15.44
N THR A 322 3.36 -4.46 15.39
CA THR A 322 3.55 -5.53 14.40
C THR A 322 2.94 -5.17 13.05
N ALA A 323 1.83 -4.44 13.07
CA ALA A 323 1.15 -3.97 11.87
C ALA A 323 0.51 -2.61 12.10
N ALA A 324 0.18 -1.90 11.01
CA ALA A 324 -0.57 -0.66 11.07
C ALA A 324 -1.38 -0.44 9.80
N VAL A 325 -2.45 0.34 9.90
CA VAL A 325 -3.29 0.78 8.77
C VAL A 325 -3.72 2.24 8.99
N ASN A 326 -4.01 2.96 7.92
CA ASN A 326 -4.56 4.31 8.03
C ASN A 326 -5.96 4.33 8.67
N GLY A 327 -6.34 5.48 9.23
CA GLY A 327 -7.63 5.70 9.89
C GLY A 327 -8.66 6.42 9.03
N GLY A 328 -9.55 7.17 9.69
CA GLY A 328 -10.52 8.06 9.09
C GLY A 328 -9.94 9.42 8.66
N PHE A 329 -10.82 10.34 8.26
CA PHE A 329 -10.48 11.56 7.55
C PHE A 329 -9.75 12.61 8.38
N PHE A 330 -9.06 13.51 7.70
CA PHE A 330 -8.40 14.67 8.29
C PHE A 330 -8.26 15.82 7.28
N SER A 331 -7.89 17.01 7.76
CA SER A 331 -7.48 18.15 6.94
C SER A 331 -6.35 18.90 7.62
N GLY A 332 -5.22 19.05 6.93
CA GLY A 332 -3.98 19.52 7.54
C GLY A 332 -3.57 18.59 8.70
N ASN A 333 -3.53 19.10 9.92
CA ASN A 333 -3.23 18.30 11.12
C ASN A 333 -4.49 17.89 11.90
N ALA A 334 -5.67 18.38 11.52
CA ALA A 334 -6.90 18.20 12.27
C ALA A 334 -7.66 16.95 11.80
N VAL A 335 -8.02 16.08 12.75
CA VAL A 335 -8.87 14.92 12.49
C VAL A 335 -10.32 15.37 12.23
N ILE A 336 -10.95 14.82 11.19
CA ILE A 336 -12.35 15.11 10.84
C ILE A 336 -13.22 13.94 11.27
N GLY A 337 -14.10 14.20 12.23
CA GLY A 337 -14.98 13.20 12.82
C GLY A 337 -14.53 12.77 14.20
N SER A 338 -15.45 12.16 14.95
CA SER A 338 -15.17 11.70 16.31
C SER A 338 -14.00 10.73 16.34
N LEU A 339 -13.07 11.00 17.24
CA LEU A 339 -11.94 10.13 17.51
C LEU A 339 -11.79 10.01 19.03
N VAL A 340 -11.76 8.79 19.53
CA VAL A 340 -11.49 8.44 20.92
C VAL A 340 -10.40 7.38 20.92
N ALA A 341 -9.39 7.56 21.75
CA ALA A 341 -8.37 6.56 22.02
C ALA A 341 -8.17 6.47 23.53
N ASP A 342 -8.22 5.26 24.09
CA ASP A 342 -8.05 4.98 25.52
C ASP A 342 -9.02 5.82 26.38
N ASP A 343 -10.29 5.86 25.97
CA ASP A 343 -11.36 6.67 26.56
C ASP A 343 -11.19 8.21 26.47
N VAL A 344 -10.06 8.67 25.94
CA VAL A 344 -9.76 10.09 25.76
C VAL A 344 -10.24 10.57 24.38
N PRO A 345 -11.06 11.63 24.29
CA PRO A 345 -11.45 12.20 23.01
C PRO A 345 -10.31 13.03 22.38
N TYR A 346 -10.12 12.87 21.08
CA TYR A 346 -9.12 13.58 20.27
C TYR A 346 -9.76 14.53 19.26
N SER A 347 -11.01 14.27 18.85
CA SER A 347 -11.74 15.13 17.90
C SER A 347 -13.26 15.02 18.05
N LEU A 348 -13.96 16.05 17.59
CA LEU A 348 -15.42 16.20 17.60
C LEU A 348 -16.07 15.57 16.35
N PRO A 349 -17.37 15.22 16.42
CA PRO A 349 -18.08 14.58 15.32
C PRO A 349 -18.21 15.46 14.07
N GLN A 350 -18.24 14.80 12.92
CA GLN A 350 -18.60 15.39 11.64
C GLN A 350 -20.02 14.91 11.26
N GLY A 351 -21.02 15.62 11.76
CA GLY A 351 -22.43 15.27 11.55
C GLY A 351 -22.77 13.86 12.06
N ASN A 352 -23.65 13.17 11.35
CA ASN A 352 -24.15 11.82 11.71
C ASN A 352 -23.45 10.71 10.91
N ARG A 353 -22.16 10.87 10.61
CA ARG A 353 -21.39 9.88 9.85
C ARG A 353 -21.19 8.59 10.64
N GLY A 354 -20.97 7.52 9.90
CA GLY A 354 -20.64 6.19 10.36
C GLY A 354 -19.35 6.15 11.17
N ALA A 355 -19.33 5.30 12.18
CA ALA A 355 -18.18 5.04 13.03
C ALA A 355 -18.05 3.56 13.37
N LEU A 356 -16.83 3.21 13.77
CA LEU A 356 -16.46 1.95 14.39
C LEU A 356 -16.04 2.27 15.83
N ALA A 357 -16.55 1.50 16.78
CA ALA A 357 -16.10 1.51 18.18
C ALA A 357 -15.72 0.10 18.62
N TRP A 358 -14.69 -0.03 19.44
CA TRP A 358 -14.25 -1.32 19.96
C TRP A 358 -13.59 -1.23 21.34
N SER A 359 -13.40 -2.37 21.98
CA SER A 359 -12.77 -2.52 23.30
C SER A 359 -11.68 -3.60 23.28
N GLU A 360 -10.86 -3.67 24.34
CA GLU A 360 -9.80 -4.70 24.45
C GLU A 360 -10.35 -6.10 24.55
N SER A 361 -11.57 -6.27 25.09
CA SER A 361 -12.23 -7.56 25.23
C SER A 361 -12.75 -8.13 23.91
N GLY A 362 -12.62 -7.39 22.80
CA GLY A 362 -13.06 -7.82 21.48
C GLY A 362 -14.49 -7.41 21.12
N GLU A 363 -15.19 -6.65 21.97
CA GLU A 363 -16.49 -6.10 21.59
C GLU A 363 -16.32 -5.04 20.51
N VAL A 364 -17.12 -5.14 19.45
CA VAL A 364 -17.11 -4.23 18.29
C VAL A 364 -18.52 -3.73 18.01
N ALA A 365 -18.65 -2.45 17.65
CA ALA A 365 -19.90 -1.83 17.24
C ALA A 365 -19.70 -0.93 16.01
N PHE A 366 -20.64 -1.02 15.06
CA PHE A 366 -20.71 -0.15 13.89
C PHE A 366 -21.99 0.68 13.97
N GLY A 367 -21.87 2.00 13.92
CA GLY A 367 -23.00 2.87 14.24
C GLY A 367 -22.81 4.32 13.82
N ASN A 368 -23.64 5.20 14.37
CA ASN A 368 -23.48 6.64 14.21
C ASN A 368 -22.42 7.13 15.21
N GLY A 369 -21.39 7.80 14.71
CA GLY A 369 -20.28 8.32 15.51
C GLY A 369 -20.52 9.68 16.15
N ASN A 370 -21.75 10.18 16.26
CA ASN A 370 -22.02 11.51 16.81
C ASN A 370 -21.76 11.56 18.33
N LEU A 371 -20.50 11.79 18.69
CA LEU A 371 -20.01 11.92 20.05
C LEU A 371 -20.25 13.33 20.61
N GLN A 372 -21.02 13.42 21.68
CA GLN A 372 -21.13 14.63 22.49
C GLN A 372 -20.15 14.55 23.66
N ILE A 373 -19.42 15.63 23.88
CA ILE A 373 -18.41 15.72 24.94
C ILE A 373 -18.80 16.86 25.88
N TYR A 374 -18.71 16.59 27.18
CA TYR A 374 -18.89 17.56 28.23
C TYR A 374 -17.72 17.49 29.20
N VAL A 375 -17.50 18.57 29.92
CA VAL A 375 -16.64 18.59 31.10
C VAL A 375 -17.50 18.90 32.31
N ASP A 376 -17.32 18.14 33.38
CA ASP A 376 -17.88 18.40 34.69
C ASP A 376 -16.83 19.16 35.52
N LEU A 377 -17.10 20.43 35.80
CA LEU A 377 -16.24 21.32 36.58
C LEU A 377 -16.76 21.39 38.02
N ALA A 378 -16.45 20.39 38.83
CA ALA A 378 -16.94 20.27 40.21
C ALA A 378 -18.47 20.40 40.37
N GLY A 379 -19.24 19.80 39.45
CA GLY A 379 -20.70 19.82 39.42
C GLY A 379 -21.31 20.76 38.36
N SER A 380 -20.52 21.67 37.79
CA SER A 380 -20.95 22.49 36.64
C SER A 380 -20.62 21.79 35.34
N ILE A 381 -21.64 21.19 34.70
CA ILE A 381 -21.48 20.51 33.42
C ILE A 381 -21.51 21.53 32.28
N ARG A 382 -20.48 21.49 31.42
CA ARG A 382 -20.32 22.37 30.25
C ARG A 382 -20.05 21.56 28.99
N PRO A 383 -20.73 21.87 27.86
CA PRO A 383 -20.41 21.23 26.59
C PRO A 383 -19.02 21.67 26.11
N VAL A 384 -18.26 20.70 25.59
CA VAL A 384 -16.96 20.96 24.96
C VAL A 384 -17.19 21.32 23.50
N ALA A 385 -16.82 22.54 23.13
CA ALA A 385 -17.05 23.10 21.80
C ALA A 385 -15.85 22.91 20.85
N ALA A 386 -14.67 22.59 21.39
CA ALA A 386 -13.48 22.24 20.61
C ALA A 386 -12.63 21.22 21.37
N VAL A 387 -11.99 20.31 20.64
CA VAL A 387 -10.97 19.41 21.18
C VAL A 387 -9.67 19.69 20.43
N ASN A 388 -8.56 19.89 21.15
CA ASN A 388 -7.23 20.22 20.61
C ASN A 388 -7.26 21.42 19.66
N GLY A 389 -8.14 22.38 19.93
CA GLY A 389 -8.39 23.53 19.08
C GLY A 389 -8.95 24.71 19.88
N ARG A 390 -9.08 25.85 19.20
CA ARG A 390 -9.41 27.13 19.82
C ARG A 390 -10.73 27.09 20.61
N PRO A 391 -10.75 27.53 21.89
CA PRO A 391 -12.00 27.75 22.61
C PRO A 391 -12.80 28.90 21.99
N PRO A 392 -14.10 28.72 21.65
CA PRO A 392 -14.93 29.81 21.15
C PRO A 392 -15.26 30.81 22.27
N GLN A 393 -15.83 31.97 21.92
CA GLN A 393 -16.30 32.93 22.91
C GLN A 393 -17.45 32.30 23.69
N GLN A 394 -17.46 32.43 25.03
CA GLN A 394 -18.41 31.77 25.93
C GLN A 394 -18.35 30.24 25.97
N GLY A 395 -17.32 29.61 25.38
CA GLY A 395 -17.23 28.15 25.28
C GLY A 395 -15.97 27.57 25.90
N VAL A 396 -15.99 26.24 25.99
CA VAL A 396 -14.92 25.41 26.53
C VAL A 396 -14.22 24.65 25.40
N ALA A 397 -12.91 24.56 25.48
CA ALA A 397 -12.08 23.64 24.71
C ALA A 397 -11.35 22.67 25.65
N LEU A 398 -11.19 21.44 25.17
CA LEU A 398 -10.41 20.40 25.84
C LEU A 398 -9.10 20.19 25.06
N TYR A 399 -7.95 20.25 25.72
CA TYR A 399 -6.67 19.89 25.13
C TYR A 399 -6.14 18.63 25.79
N THR A 400 -6.04 17.56 25.00
CA THR A 400 -5.54 16.25 25.39
C THR A 400 -4.15 16.04 24.82
N ALA A 401 -3.55 14.86 25.03
CA ALA A 401 -2.28 14.50 24.43
C ALA A 401 -2.26 14.64 22.88
N GLY A 402 -3.44 14.64 22.25
CA GLY A 402 -3.62 14.93 20.82
C GLY A 402 -3.24 16.35 20.39
N ALA A 403 -3.17 17.33 21.30
CA ALA A 403 -2.61 18.64 21.02
C ALA A 403 -1.07 18.63 20.93
N GLY A 404 -0.43 17.52 21.31
CA GLY A 404 1.00 17.45 21.60
C GLY A 404 1.31 18.02 22.99
N GLY A 405 2.56 18.39 23.24
CA GLY A 405 2.99 18.87 24.57
C GLY A 405 2.45 20.24 25.00
N PHE A 406 1.85 21.01 24.08
CA PHE A 406 1.38 22.37 24.36
C PHE A 406 0.07 22.68 23.64
N ALA A 407 -0.87 23.28 24.36
CA ALA A 407 -2.09 23.83 23.78
C ALA A 407 -1.75 25.02 22.86
N ARG A 408 -2.33 25.02 21.67
CA ARG A 408 -2.20 26.08 20.67
C ARG A 408 -3.50 26.86 20.51
N ASP A 409 -3.40 28.05 19.94
CA ASP A 409 -4.54 28.92 19.61
C ASP A 409 -5.40 29.38 20.81
N LEU A 410 -4.79 29.45 22.00
CA LEU A 410 -5.37 30.12 23.16
C LEU A 410 -5.37 31.64 22.93
N LEU A 411 -6.50 32.27 23.22
CA LEU A 411 -6.76 33.68 22.91
C LEU A 411 -6.78 34.55 24.16
N PHE A 412 -6.69 35.86 23.95
CA PHE A 412 -6.89 36.86 24.99
C PHE A 412 -8.19 36.62 25.78
N GLY A 413 -8.07 36.65 27.11
CA GLY A 413 -9.18 36.45 28.04
C GLY A 413 -9.53 34.98 28.30
N ALA A 414 -8.74 34.03 27.80
CA ALA A 414 -8.89 32.64 28.19
C ALA A 414 -8.35 32.37 29.60
N VAL A 415 -9.00 31.44 30.29
CA VAL A 415 -8.54 30.80 31.52
C VAL A 415 -8.38 29.32 31.23
N GLU A 416 -7.34 28.71 31.77
CA GLU A 416 -7.09 27.28 31.66
C GLU A 416 -6.94 26.62 33.03
N ALA A 417 -7.48 25.42 33.16
CA ALA A 417 -7.25 24.51 34.28
C ALA A 417 -6.43 23.32 33.78
N SER A 418 -5.32 23.05 34.45
CA SER A 418 -4.53 21.83 34.27
C SER A 418 -5.09 20.74 35.17
N VAL A 419 -5.39 19.57 34.60
CA VAL A 419 -6.03 18.45 35.28
C VAL A 419 -5.18 17.20 35.08
N VAL A 420 -4.84 16.52 36.18
CA VAL A 420 -4.10 15.25 36.20
C VAL A 420 -4.84 14.28 37.10
N ASP A 421 -5.03 13.04 36.65
CA ASP A 421 -5.80 12.01 37.37
C ASP A 421 -7.20 12.50 37.80
N GLY A 422 -7.86 13.29 36.95
CA GLY A 422 -9.18 13.87 37.21
C GLY A 422 -9.20 14.97 38.27
N ARG A 423 -8.04 15.49 38.69
CA ARG A 423 -7.94 16.56 39.70
C ARG A 423 -7.24 17.79 39.18
N VAL A 424 -7.79 18.96 39.52
CA VAL A 424 -7.19 20.25 39.19
C VAL A 424 -5.84 20.39 39.88
N GLN A 425 -4.82 20.73 39.10
CA GLN A 425 -3.47 21.04 39.58
C GLN A 425 -3.25 22.54 39.68
N SER A 426 -3.74 23.30 38.69
CA SER A 426 -3.71 24.76 38.73
C SER A 426 -4.72 25.35 37.77
N VAL A 427 -5.23 26.53 38.12
CA VAL A 427 -6.02 27.40 37.24
C VAL A 427 -5.23 28.66 36.98
N ARG A 428 -5.09 29.06 35.71
CA ARG A 428 -4.29 30.22 35.31
C ARG A 428 -4.95 31.00 34.18
N HIS A 429 -4.76 32.30 34.18
CA HIS A 429 -5.01 33.10 32.98
C HIS A 429 -4.02 32.72 31.88
N TRP A 430 -4.48 32.76 30.64
CA TRP A 430 -3.68 32.38 29.48
C TRP A 430 -2.32 33.12 29.43
N SER A 431 -2.30 34.41 29.78
CA SER A 431 -1.11 35.26 29.66
C SER A 431 0.03 34.93 30.63
N VAL A 432 -0.22 34.07 31.63
CA VAL A 432 0.78 33.69 32.65
C VAL A 432 1.03 32.18 32.71
N SER A 433 0.41 31.42 31.80
CA SER A 433 0.65 29.99 31.68
C SER A 433 1.64 29.69 30.55
N ASN A 434 2.29 28.54 30.63
CA ASN A 434 3.09 27.99 29.53
C ASN A 434 2.27 27.10 28.59
N HIS A 435 0.97 26.91 28.88
CA HIS A 435 0.04 26.10 28.07
C HIS A 435 0.47 24.64 27.91
N ALA A 436 1.26 24.11 28.84
CA ALA A 436 1.72 22.72 28.79
C ALA A 436 0.55 21.77 29.03
N VAL A 437 0.32 20.85 28.10
CA VAL A 437 -0.65 19.76 28.33
C VAL A 437 0.02 18.76 29.27
N PRO A 438 -0.54 18.50 30.45
CA PRO A 438 0.11 17.64 31.43
C PRO A 438 0.13 16.18 30.95
N GLU A 439 1.23 15.48 31.24
CA GLU A 439 1.32 14.04 31.05
C GLU A 439 0.30 13.32 31.95
N GLY A 440 -0.37 12.30 31.42
CA GLY A 440 -1.45 11.60 32.14
C GLY A 440 -2.70 12.45 32.40
N GLY A 441 -2.83 13.61 31.76
CA GLY A 441 -3.91 14.57 32.02
C GLY A 441 -4.38 15.33 30.79
N PHE A 442 -5.05 16.46 31.04
CA PHE A 442 -5.57 17.35 30.02
C PHE A 442 -5.64 18.79 30.53
N LEU A 443 -5.79 19.75 29.60
CA LEU A 443 -6.18 21.12 29.91
C LEU A 443 -7.63 21.36 29.55
N VAL A 444 -8.35 22.06 30.43
CA VAL A 444 -9.64 22.66 30.10
C VAL A 444 -9.40 24.15 29.92
N ALA A 445 -9.65 24.68 28.73
CA ALA A 445 -9.55 26.10 28.46
C ALA A 445 -10.93 26.68 28.15
N ALA A 446 -11.26 27.84 28.72
CA ALA A 446 -12.53 28.48 28.45
C ALA A 446 -12.39 29.99 28.25
N ARG A 447 -13.42 30.58 27.64
CA ARG A 447 -13.55 32.05 27.48
C ARG A 447 -14.92 32.53 27.91
N GLY A 448 -15.01 33.79 28.35
CA GLY A 448 -16.28 34.40 28.78
C GLY A 448 -16.76 33.81 30.10
N VAL A 449 -18.06 33.55 30.24
CA VAL A 449 -18.68 33.04 31.47
C VAL A 449 -18.04 31.72 31.93
N ALA A 450 -17.71 30.83 30.99
CA ALA A 450 -17.04 29.57 31.31
C ALA A 450 -15.60 29.77 31.85
N ALA A 451 -14.93 30.88 31.52
CA ALA A 451 -13.63 31.22 32.11
C ALA A 451 -13.77 31.68 33.57
N GLU A 452 -14.82 32.44 33.88
CA GLU A 452 -15.13 32.83 35.26
C GLU A 452 -15.44 31.60 36.13
N GLU A 453 -16.09 30.58 35.57
CA GLU A 453 -16.31 29.30 36.27
C GLU A 453 -15.01 28.52 36.52
N LEU A 454 -14.08 28.50 35.56
CA LEU A 454 -12.78 27.87 35.77
C LEU A 454 -12.01 28.56 36.91
N LEU A 455 -12.10 29.89 37.04
CA LEU A 455 -11.45 30.65 38.11
C LEU A 455 -11.97 30.31 39.52
N LEU A 456 -13.12 29.65 39.63
CA LEU A 456 -13.68 29.18 40.90
C LEU A 456 -13.09 27.84 41.34
N LEU A 457 -12.40 27.12 40.46
CA LEU A 457 -11.81 25.82 40.80
C LEU A 457 -10.53 26.00 41.62
N GLU A 458 -10.37 25.15 42.62
CA GLU A 458 -9.18 25.08 43.47
C GLU A 458 -8.37 23.80 43.16
N PRO A 459 -7.04 23.81 43.42
CA PRO A 459 -6.25 22.58 43.34
C PRO A 459 -6.85 21.45 44.19
N GLY A 460 -7.02 20.27 43.58
CA GLY A 460 -7.65 19.11 44.20
C GLY A 460 -9.11 18.88 43.80
N ASP A 461 -9.80 19.90 43.27
CA ASP A 461 -11.16 19.77 42.77
C ASP A 461 -11.25 18.72 41.66
N GLU A 462 -12.37 17.99 41.65
CA GLU A 462 -12.62 16.92 40.69
C GLU A 462 -13.13 17.50 39.36
N VAL A 463 -12.49 17.09 38.26
CA VAL A 463 -12.89 17.42 36.90
C VAL A 463 -12.99 16.15 36.07
N LYS A 464 -14.15 15.92 35.44
CA LYS A 464 -14.41 14.72 34.63
C LYS A 464 -14.70 15.08 33.19
N ILE A 465 -14.19 14.27 32.27
CA ILE A 465 -14.65 14.25 30.88
C ILE A 465 -15.84 13.31 30.83
N LEU A 466 -16.97 13.81 30.35
CA LEU A 466 -18.18 13.03 30.14
C LEU A 466 -18.43 12.90 28.64
N ARG A 467 -18.83 11.70 28.22
CA ARG A 467 -19.15 11.37 26.83
C ARG A 467 -20.60 10.93 26.73
N ARG A 468 -21.24 11.25 25.62
CA ARG A 468 -22.57 10.75 25.28
C ARG A 468 -22.62 10.41 23.80
N LEU A 469 -23.00 9.18 23.52
CA LEU A 469 -23.36 8.68 22.20
C LEU A 469 -24.84 8.31 22.20
N ALA A 470 -25.49 8.44 21.05
CA ALA A 470 -26.91 8.09 20.92
C ALA A 470 -27.14 6.58 21.09
N ASP A 471 -26.20 5.77 20.61
CA ASP A 471 -26.18 4.32 20.80
C ASP A 471 -25.15 3.98 21.89
N PRO A 472 -25.58 3.43 23.05
CA PRO A 472 -24.67 3.00 24.11
C PRO A 472 -23.66 1.94 23.67
N ALA A 473 -23.96 1.13 22.64
CA ALA A 473 -23.03 0.14 22.13
C ALA A 473 -21.76 0.77 21.51
N MET A 474 -21.84 2.03 21.10
CA MET A 474 -20.72 2.79 20.56
C MET A 474 -19.81 3.39 21.62
N ASP A 475 -20.25 3.46 22.89
CA ASP A 475 -19.44 4.02 23.98
C ASP A 475 -18.39 3.00 24.43
N LYS A 476 -17.26 3.02 23.73
CA LYS A 476 -16.11 2.13 23.97
C LYS A 476 -14.81 2.95 24.05
N PRO A 477 -13.71 2.36 24.58
CA PRO A 477 -12.44 3.08 24.74
C PRO A 477 -11.82 3.56 23.43
N TRP A 478 -12.05 2.84 22.32
CA TRP A 478 -11.68 3.30 20.99
C TRP A 478 -12.91 3.54 20.13
N LEU A 479 -12.92 4.69 19.47
CA LEU A 479 -13.93 5.05 18.48
C LEU A 479 -13.26 5.86 17.37
N LEU A 480 -13.55 5.51 16.13
CA LEU A 480 -13.21 6.35 14.97
C LEU A 480 -14.44 6.54 14.08
N GLN A 481 -14.73 7.79 13.76
CA GLN A 481 -15.75 8.17 12.79
C GLN A 481 -15.08 8.40 11.43
N ALA A 482 -15.70 7.86 10.38
CA ALA A 482 -15.24 8.05 9.01
C ALA A 482 -16.45 8.10 8.07
N GLY A 483 -16.66 7.05 7.28
CA GLY A 483 -17.85 6.86 6.46
C GLY A 483 -17.59 6.94 4.95
N PRO A 484 -18.63 6.62 4.15
CA PRO A 484 -19.94 6.16 4.62
C PRO A 484 -19.91 4.70 5.10
N ARG A 485 -20.89 4.30 5.92
CA ARG A 485 -21.19 2.87 6.11
C ARG A 485 -21.72 2.27 4.83
N LEU A 486 -21.18 1.13 4.44
CA LEU A 486 -21.50 0.46 3.17
C LEU A 486 -22.44 -0.73 3.37
N ILE A 487 -22.30 -1.45 4.49
CA ILE A 487 -23.11 -2.63 4.83
C ILE A 487 -23.47 -2.55 6.32
N ALA A 488 -24.71 -2.92 6.65
CA ALA A 488 -25.18 -3.15 8.01
C ALA A 488 -25.99 -4.44 8.07
N ASP A 489 -25.67 -5.33 9.02
CA ASP A 489 -26.34 -6.63 9.19
C ASP A 489 -26.43 -7.46 7.89
N GLY A 490 -25.36 -7.44 7.09
CA GLY A 490 -25.28 -8.11 5.79
C GLY A 490 -26.10 -7.45 4.68
N ARG A 491 -26.70 -6.29 4.93
CA ARG A 491 -27.52 -5.55 3.95
C ARG A 491 -26.78 -4.32 3.43
N PRO A 492 -26.77 -4.09 2.12
CA PRO A 492 -26.15 -2.90 1.55
C PRO A 492 -26.88 -1.63 1.99
N LEU A 493 -26.14 -0.62 2.39
CA LEU A 493 -26.67 0.71 2.65
C LEU A 493 -26.56 1.59 1.40
N THR A 494 -27.50 2.52 1.25
CA THR A 494 -27.58 3.49 0.14
C THR A 494 -27.39 4.93 0.60
N THR A 495 -27.31 5.17 1.92
CA THR A 495 -27.01 6.50 2.45
C THR A 495 -25.61 6.93 2.03
N ASN A 496 -25.48 8.19 1.63
CA ASN A 496 -24.19 8.77 1.30
C ASN A 496 -23.56 9.50 2.47
N GLU A 497 -24.24 9.64 3.61
CA GLU A 497 -23.76 10.37 4.80
C GLU A 497 -23.17 11.78 4.52
N GLY A 498 -23.68 12.45 3.48
CA GLY A 498 -23.19 13.76 3.04
C GLY A 498 -21.92 13.74 2.17
N PHE A 499 -21.44 12.56 1.76
CA PHE A 499 -20.33 12.42 0.81
C PHE A 499 -20.78 12.71 -0.64
N ASN A 500 -20.05 13.60 -1.31
CA ASN A 500 -20.38 14.06 -2.67
C ASN A 500 -20.05 13.00 -3.74
N ALA A 501 -20.57 13.19 -4.95
CA ALA A 501 -20.36 12.30 -6.10
C ALA A 501 -18.87 12.08 -6.44
N ALA A 502 -18.04 13.12 -6.34
CA ALA A 502 -16.63 13.05 -6.70
C ALA A 502 -15.82 12.07 -5.82
N LEU A 503 -16.24 11.82 -4.58
CA LEU A 503 -15.63 10.79 -3.73
C LEU A 503 -16.21 9.39 -3.98
N ARG A 504 -17.47 9.31 -4.41
CA ARG A 504 -18.24 8.06 -4.49
C ARG A 504 -18.11 7.33 -5.83
N GLU A 505 -18.17 8.08 -6.92
CA GLU A 505 -18.38 7.55 -8.27
C GLU A 505 -17.09 7.15 -9.00
N PRO A 506 -15.96 7.86 -8.86
CA PRO A 506 -14.70 7.42 -9.46
C PRO A 506 -14.04 6.29 -8.66
N ARG A 507 -13.22 5.50 -9.35
CA ARG A 507 -12.33 4.52 -8.71
C ARG A 507 -11.16 5.23 -8.04
N HIS A 508 -10.93 4.87 -6.78
CA HIS A 508 -9.81 5.37 -5.98
C HIS A 508 -9.17 4.22 -5.21
N PRO A 509 -7.93 4.40 -4.72
CA PRO A 509 -7.46 3.64 -3.58
C PRO A 509 -8.44 3.82 -2.41
N ARG A 510 -8.70 2.74 -1.67
CA ARG A 510 -9.70 2.73 -0.59
C ARG A 510 -9.12 2.07 0.64
N THR A 511 -9.53 2.54 1.80
CA THR A 511 -9.42 1.77 3.03
C THR A 511 -10.82 1.57 3.59
N PHE A 512 -11.11 0.38 4.09
CA PHE A 512 -12.34 0.11 4.81
C PHE A 512 -12.11 -0.89 5.93
N VAL A 513 -12.99 -0.87 6.91
CA VAL A 513 -13.01 -1.83 8.02
C VAL A 513 -14.37 -2.52 8.06
N GLY A 514 -14.38 -3.82 8.34
CA GLY A 514 -15.61 -4.57 8.48
C GLY A 514 -15.46 -5.84 9.29
N GLN A 515 -16.58 -6.46 9.65
CA GLN A 515 -16.60 -7.72 10.39
C GLN A 515 -17.37 -8.80 9.65
N ASP A 516 -16.90 -10.04 9.70
CA ASP A 516 -17.62 -11.22 9.15
C ASP A 516 -18.56 -11.89 10.20
N GLY A 517 -18.55 -11.37 11.43
CA GLY A 517 -19.26 -11.89 12.59
C GLY A 517 -18.36 -12.61 13.60
N LEU A 518 -17.10 -12.88 13.24
CA LEU A 518 -16.09 -13.46 14.13
C LEU A 518 -14.79 -12.64 14.14
N ARG A 519 -14.41 -12.10 12.99
CA ARG A 519 -13.13 -11.42 12.75
C ARG A 519 -13.35 -9.99 12.31
N LEU A 520 -12.40 -9.13 12.66
CA LEU A 520 -12.34 -7.74 12.21
C LEU A 520 -11.32 -7.62 11.08
N TRP A 521 -11.74 -7.11 9.93
CA TRP A 521 -10.96 -6.97 8.71
C TRP A 521 -10.67 -5.50 8.43
N TRP A 522 -9.40 -5.14 8.30
CA TRP A 522 -8.94 -3.83 7.88
C TRP A 522 -8.30 -3.94 6.51
N VAL A 523 -8.97 -3.42 5.49
CA VAL A 523 -8.63 -3.67 4.09
C VAL A 523 -8.16 -2.40 3.41
N VAL A 524 -7.02 -2.49 2.74
CA VAL A 524 -6.48 -1.45 1.86
C VAL A 524 -6.51 -1.96 0.43
N VAL A 525 -7.03 -1.12 -0.46
CA VAL A 525 -7.15 -1.36 -1.90
C VAL A 525 -6.30 -0.33 -2.61
N ASP A 526 -5.38 -0.79 -3.46
CA ASP A 526 -4.58 0.12 -4.29
C ASP A 526 -5.40 0.66 -5.46
N GLY A 527 -5.04 1.82 -5.98
CA GLY A 527 -5.74 2.48 -7.08
C GLY A 527 -4.89 3.52 -7.80
N ARG A 528 -5.48 4.15 -8.83
CA ARG A 528 -4.83 5.16 -9.71
C ARG A 528 -3.67 4.63 -10.56
N ASP A 529 -3.46 3.32 -10.60
CA ASP A 529 -2.46 2.68 -11.45
C ASP A 529 -3.13 1.56 -12.23
N ALA A 530 -3.63 1.84 -13.44
CA ALA A 530 -4.31 0.82 -14.24
C ALA A 530 -3.42 -0.39 -14.58
N TRP A 531 -2.09 -0.25 -14.48
CA TRP A 531 -1.14 -1.35 -14.67
C TRP A 531 -1.08 -2.28 -13.45
N HIS A 532 -1.16 -1.72 -12.25
CA HIS A 532 -1.09 -2.44 -10.98
C HIS A 532 -2.49 -2.74 -10.40
N SER A 533 -3.24 -1.68 -10.08
CA SER A 533 -4.59 -1.75 -9.52
C SER A 533 -5.40 -0.50 -9.89
N SER A 534 -6.58 -0.72 -10.46
CA SER A 534 -7.48 0.38 -10.85
C SER A 534 -8.16 1.06 -9.66
N GLY A 535 -8.20 0.43 -8.50
CA GLY A 535 -8.99 0.87 -7.34
C GLY A 535 -10.48 0.56 -7.49
N LEU A 536 -11.28 1.11 -6.60
CA LEU A 536 -12.72 0.83 -6.50
C LEU A 536 -13.54 2.12 -6.32
N THR A 537 -14.73 2.14 -6.92
CA THR A 537 -15.80 3.06 -6.49
C THR A 537 -16.34 2.61 -5.13
N LEU A 538 -17.11 3.42 -4.42
CA LEU A 538 -17.71 2.97 -3.15
C LEU A 538 -18.69 1.80 -3.34
N ASP A 539 -19.42 1.77 -4.46
CA ASP A 539 -20.32 0.66 -4.76
C ASP A 539 -19.54 -0.63 -5.04
N GLU A 540 -18.41 -0.53 -5.73
CA GLU A 540 -17.51 -1.67 -5.96
C GLU A 540 -16.84 -2.13 -4.65
N THR A 541 -16.43 -1.21 -3.77
CA THR A 541 -15.92 -1.53 -2.42
C THR A 541 -16.96 -2.32 -1.63
N ARG A 542 -18.23 -1.89 -1.65
CA ARG A 542 -19.33 -2.62 -1.01
C ARG A 542 -19.49 -4.03 -1.57
N ASN A 543 -19.40 -4.19 -2.90
CA ASN A 543 -19.53 -5.49 -3.54
C ASN A 543 -18.36 -6.42 -3.20
N VAL A 544 -17.13 -5.90 -3.16
CA VAL A 544 -15.94 -6.65 -2.74
C VAL A 544 -16.07 -7.07 -1.27
N ALA A 545 -16.46 -6.15 -0.39
CA ALA A 545 -16.65 -6.44 1.02
C ALA A 545 -17.76 -7.48 1.27
N ALA A 546 -18.86 -7.43 0.49
CA ALA A 546 -19.90 -8.45 0.54
C ALA A 546 -19.39 -9.82 0.03
N ALA A 547 -18.56 -9.85 -1.02
CA ALA A 547 -17.93 -11.08 -1.52
C ALA A 547 -16.94 -11.69 -0.52
N MET A 548 -16.30 -10.86 0.31
CA MET A 548 -15.49 -11.30 1.46
C MET A 548 -16.34 -11.84 2.64
N GLY A 549 -17.67 -11.72 2.58
CA GLY A 549 -18.57 -12.16 3.64
C GLY A 549 -18.72 -11.16 4.80
N LEU A 550 -18.31 -9.90 4.62
CA LEU A 550 -18.43 -8.88 5.66
C LEU A 550 -19.89 -8.44 5.84
N LYS A 551 -20.33 -8.40 7.09
CA LYS A 551 -21.71 -8.10 7.52
C LYS A 551 -21.90 -6.65 7.94
N ASP A 552 -20.87 -6.03 8.48
CA ASP A 552 -20.83 -4.58 8.69
C ASP A 552 -19.57 -4.03 8.04
N VAL A 553 -19.69 -2.90 7.36
CA VAL A 553 -18.58 -2.28 6.64
C VAL A 553 -18.65 -0.77 6.77
N LEU A 554 -17.54 -0.17 7.18
CA LEU A 554 -17.32 1.26 7.24
C LEU A 554 -16.18 1.63 6.30
N ASN A 555 -16.44 2.54 5.35
CA ASN A 555 -15.38 3.14 4.55
C ASN A 555 -14.55 4.10 5.43
N LEU A 556 -13.22 4.07 5.26
CA LEU A 556 -12.25 4.92 5.94
C LEU A 556 -11.65 5.95 4.95
N ASP A 557 -10.63 6.69 5.39
CA ASP A 557 -9.93 7.59 4.48
C ASP A 557 -9.20 6.78 3.40
N GLY A 558 -9.20 7.29 2.17
CA GLY A 558 -8.72 6.60 0.98
C GLY A 558 -7.67 7.40 0.23
N GLY A 559 -7.57 7.19 -1.08
CA GLY A 559 -6.62 7.94 -1.91
C GLY A 559 -5.18 7.74 -1.47
N GLY A 560 -4.39 8.82 -1.44
CA GLY A 560 -2.99 8.79 -1.00
C GLY A 560 -2.79 8.42 0.47
N SER A 561 -3.85 8.46 1.29
CA SER A 561 -3.82 8.01 2.68
C SER A 561 -3.86 6.49 2.83
N SER A 562 -4.28 5.75 1.80
CA SER A 562 -4.47 4.30 1.88
C SER A 562 -3.12 3.59 2.02
N ALA A 563 -2.85 3.05 3.20
CA ALA A 563 -1.59 2.40 3.50
C ALA A 563 -1.78 1.28 4.54
N LEU A 564 -1.10 0.15 4.32
CA LEU A 564 -1.02 -0.98 5.22
C LEU A 564 0.44 -1.36 5.41
N TRP A 565 0.87 -1.43 6.66
CA TRP A 565 2.21 -1.79 7.07
C TRP A 565 2.19 -3.12 7.85
N TRP A 566 3.11 -4.02 7.54
CA TRP A 566 3.23 -5.32 8.18
C TRP A 566 4.71 -5.67 8.41
N ARG A 567 5.09 -5.92 9.66
CA ARG A 567 6.38 -6.52 10.08
C ARG A 567 7.61 -5.95 9.37
N GLY A 568 7.72 -4.63 9.30
CA GLY A 568 8.89 -3.94 8.75
C GLY A 568 8.65 -3.24 7.41
N SER A 569 7.60 -3.60 6.68
CA SER A 569 7.42 -3.15 5.29
C SER A 569 5.98 -2.74 4.99
N ILE A 570 5.85 -1.73 4.12
CA ILE A 570 4.57 -1.38 3.51
C ILE A 570 4.17 -2.50 2.54
N VAL A 571 2.92 -2.95 2.62
CA VAL A 571 2.40 -4.08 1.82
C VAL A 571 1.81 -3.60 0.49
N ASN A 572 1.06 -2.49 0.52
CA ASN A 572 0.40 -1.96 -0.67
C ASN A 572 1.29 -0.92 -1.39
N ARG A 573 0.88 -0.39 -2.53
CA ARG A 573 1.62 0.66 -3.25
C ARG A 573 0.93 2.01 -3.06
N PRO A 574 1.44 2.91 -2.20
CA PRO A 574 0.85 4.22 -2.00
C PRO A 574 0.69 4.97 -3.32
N SER A 575 -0.51 5.48 -3.58
CA SER A 575 -0.85 6.05 -4.90
C SER A 575 -0.11 7.34 -5.24
N ASP A 576 0.40 8.06 -4.22
CA ASP A 576 1.25 9.23 -4.40
C ASP A 576 2.73 8.87 -4.63
N GLY A 577 3.03 7.57 -4.73
CA GLY A 577 4.36 7.00 -4.89
C GLY A 577 5.18 6.94 -3.58
N LYS A 578 4.66 7.51 -2.49
CA LYS A 578 5.22 7.43 -1.14
C LYS A 578 4.11 7.46 -0.10
N GLU A 579 4.44 7.06 1.12
CA GLU A 579 3.53 7.16 2.26
C GLU A 579 3.13 8.63 2.53
N ARG A 580 1.84 8.86 2.71
CA ARG A 580 1.32 10.13 3.18
C ARG A 580 1.45 10.21 4.71
N PRO A 581 1.99 11.30 5.28
CA PRO A 581 1.95 11.51 6.72
C PRO A 581 0.51 11.69 7.22
N LEU A 582 0.15 10.96 8.28
CA LEU A 582 -1.20 10.95 8.86
C LEU A 582 -1.18 11.51 10.30
N PRO A 583 -2.25 12.19 10.75
CA PRO A 583 -2.34 12.67 12.14
C PRO A 583 -2.56 11.54 13.15
N TYR A 584 -3.03 10.37 12.71
CA TYR A 584 -3.12 9.16 13.51
C TYR A 584 -3.13 7.91 12.62
N ALA A 585 -2.87 6.76 13.21
CA ALA A 585 -2.99 5.45 12.59
C ALA A 585 -3.65 4.45 13.53
N VAL A 586 -4.17 3.37 12.97
CA VAL A 586 -4.62 2.20 13.71
C VAL A 586 -3.48 1.19 13.72
N ILE A 587 -3.03 0.79 14.91
CA ILE A 587 -1.85 -0.05 15.12
C ILE A 587 -2.24 -1.39 15.76
N PHE A 588 -1.49 -2.44 15.45
CA PHE A 588 -1.73 -3.81 15.89
C PHE A 588 -0.46 -4.46 16.40
N GLY A 589 -0.61 -5.44 17.30
CA GLY A 589 0.48 -6.22 17.85
C GLY A 589 0.50 -6.17 19.38
N PRO A 590 1.38 -6.92 20.03
CA PRO A 590 1.68 -6.69 21.44
C PRO A 590 2.31 -5.31 21.55
N PHE A 591 1.57 -4.36 22.13
CA PHE A 591 2.14 -3.08 22.50
C PHE A 591 3.04 -3.34 23.70
N SER A 592 4.35 -3.10 23.59
CA SER A 592 5.18 -3.08 24.78
C SER A 592 4.54 -2.08 25.75
N ALA A 593 4.27 -2.49 26.99
CA ALA A 593 4.30 -1.51 28.07
C ALA A 593 5.65 -0.81 27.92
N THR A 594 5.62 0.49 27.67
CA THR A 594 6.69 1.40 27.19
C THR A 594 8.11 1.00 27.64
N PRO A 595 9.16 1.24 26.80
CA PRO A 595 10.55 0.93 27.10
C PRO A 595 11.10 1.49 28.42
#